data_AF-A0A497BPN9-F1
#
_entry.id   AF-A0A497BPN9-F1
#
_cell.length_a   1.000
_cell.length_b   1.000
_cell.length_c   1.000
_cell.angle_alpha   90.00
_cell.angle_beta   90.00
_cell.angle_gamma   90.00
#
_symmetry.space_group_name_H-M   'P 1'
#
loop_
_entity.id
_entity.type
_entity.pdbx_description
1 polymer ?
#
loop_
_entity_poly.entity_id
_entity_poly.type
_entity_poly.pdbx_seq_one_letter_code
_entity_poly.pdbx_strand_id
1 'polypeptide(L)' 'MDAALRAIAVFLEVLVLTGIIYCVLNGVRLAALDFGIAQRFSRPIVLFLAAVGSLLVVFFASHLSIFYPSY' A
#
# COMPACT_ATOMS: atom_id res chain seq x y z
N MET A 1 6.35 25.70 5.68
CA MET A 1 6.41 25.29 4.26
C MET A 1 5.12 25.71 3.59
N ASP A 2 5.17 26.24 2.37
CA ASP A 2 3.97 26.56 1.60
C ASP A 2 3.00 25.38 1.55
N ALA A 3 1.71 25.65 1.72
CA ALA A 3 0.67 24.62 1.73
C ALA A 3 0.69 23.75 0.47
N ALA A 4 1.07 24.35 -0.67
CA ALA A 4 1.28 23.65 -1.93
C ALA A 4 2.45 22.65 -1.88
N LEU A 5 3.59 23.06 -1.33
CA LEU A 5 4.79 22.21 -1.25
C LEU A 5 4.53 21.00 -0.33
N ARG A 6 3.79 21.20 0.75
CA ARG A 6 3.37 20.14 1.67
C ARG A 6 2.40 19.16 1.02
N ALA A 7 1.39 19.66 0.29
CA ALA A 7 0.45 18.80 -0.42
C ALA A 7 1.17 17.91 -1.45
N ILE A 8 2.15 18.48 -2.17
CA ILE A 8 2.99 17.74 -3.12
C ILE A 8 3.84 16.67 -2.41
N ALA A 9 4.45 17.01 -1.27
CA ALA A 9 5.25 16.06 -0.49
C ALA A 9 4.41 14.87 -0.01
N VAL A 10 3.26 15.13 0.60
CA VAL A 10 2.33 14.09 1.06
C VAL A 10 1.85 13.23 -0.11
N PHE A 11 1.50 13.84 -1.24
CA PHE A 11 1.06 13.11 -2.43
C PHE A 11 2.16 12.18 -2.98
N LEU A 12 3.39 12.68 -3.10
CA LEU A 12 4.54 11.89 -3.55
C LEU A 12 4.84 10.73 -2.59
N GLU A 13 4.81 10.97 -1.28
CA GLU A 13 5.04 9.92 -0.28
C GLU A 13 3.97 8.83 -0.35
N VAL A 14 2.69 9.20 -0.46
CA VAL A 14 1.59 8.23 -0.62
C VAL A 14 1.73 7.44 -1.92
N LEU A 15 2.16 8.08 -3.01
CA LEU A 15 2.36 7.43 -4.30
C LEU A 15 3.50 6.39 -4.24
N VAL A 16 4.63 6.77 -3.64
CA VAL A 16 5.77 5.86 -3.44
C VAL A 16 5.37 4.70 -2.54
N LEU A 17 4.71 4.96 -1.41
CA LEU A 17 4.29 3.90 -0.50
C LEU A 17 3.29 2.94 -1.15
N THR A 18 2.32 3.46 -1.90
CA THR A 18 1.36 2.62 -2.63
C THR A 18 2.09 1.70 -3.62
N GLY A 19 3.09 2.23 -4.32
CA GLY A 19 3.95 1.43 -5.21
C GLY A 19 4.73 0.34 -4.47
N ILE A 20 5.34 0.66 -3.33
CA ILE A 20 6.08 -0.31 -2.50
C ILE A 20 5.14 -1.41 -2.00
N ILE A 21 3.98 -1.03 -1.45
CA ILE A 21 2.97 -1.99 -0.97
C ILE A 21 2.52 -2.90 -2.11
N TYR A 22 2.23 -2.34 -3.28
CA TYR A 22 1.84 -3.13 -4.45
C TYR A 22 2.92 -4.14 -4.83
N CYS A 23 4.19 -3.73 -4.89
CA CYS A 23 5.32 -4.63 -5.16
C CYS A 23 5.42 -5.76 -4.13
N VAL A 24 5.30 -5.44 -2.83
CA VAL A 24 5.34 -6.43 -1.75
C VAL A 24 4.19 -7.43 -1.87
N LEU A 25 2.96 -6.95 -2.06
CA LEU A 25 1.79 -7.82 -2.21
C LEU A 25 1.92 -8.71 -3.45
N ASN A 26 2.42 -8.18 -4.57
CA ASN A 26 2.62 -8.99 -5.76
C ASN A 26 3.73 -10.04 -5.57
N GLY A 27 4.77 -9.73 -4.80
CA GLY A 27 5.79 -10.69 -4.35
C GLY A 27 5.20 -11.81 -3.49
N VAL A 28 4.34 -11.47 -2.52
CA VAL A 28 3.62 -12.46 -1.69
C VAL A 28 2.72 -13.35 -2.55
N ARG A 29 2.04 -12.77 -3.54
CA ARG A 29 1.23 -13.53 -4.50
C ARG A 29 2.07 -14.50 -5.33
N LEU A 30 3.25 -14.09 -5.78
CA LEU A 30 4.18 -14.97 -6.50
C LEU A 30 4.68 -16.11 -5.60
N ALA A 31 5.12 -15.78 -4.39
CA ALA A 31 5.56 -16.78 -3.41
C ALA A 31 4.46 -17.81 -3.10
N ALA A 32 3.22 -17.34 -2.93
CA ALA A 32 2.05 -18.22 -2.74
C ALA A 32 1.84 -19.19 -3.92
N LEU A 33 2.10 -18.76 -5.16
CA LEU A 33 2.06 -19.63 -6.34
C LEU A 33 3.23 -20.63 -6.35
N ASP A 34 4.43 -20.21 -5.98
CA ASP A 34 5.62 -21.09 -5.85
C ASP A 34 5.42 -22.19 -4.80
N PHE A 35 4.72 -21.91 -3.71
CA PHE A 35 4.35 -22.92 -2.69
C PHE A 35 3.30 -23.95 -3.17
N GLY A 36 2.89 -23.90 -4.44
CA GLY A 36 1.97 -24.87 -5.02
C GLY A 36 0.52 -24.68 -4.58
N ILE A 37 0.15 -23.49 -4.10
CA ILE A 37 -1.24 -23.18 -3.78
C ILE A 37 -2.05 -23.22 -5.08
N ALA A 38 -2.87 -24.26 -5.22
CA ALA A 38 -3.67 -24.51 -6.41
C ALA A 38 -4.50 -23.28 -6.80
N GLN A 39 -4.70 -23.08 -8.12
CA GLN A 39 -5.43 -21.92 -8.67
C GLN A 39 -6.83 -21.67 -8.07
N ARG A 40 -7.41 -22.69 -7.40
CA ARG A 40 -8.66 -22.58 -6.64
C ARG A 40 -8.59 -21.56 -5.49
N PHE A 41 -7.41 -21.35 -4.89
CA PHE A 41 -7.18 -20.39 -3.81
C PHE A 41 -6.64 -19.03 -4.29
N SER A 42 -6.38 -18.86 -5.59
CA SER A 42 -5.88 -17.59 -6.13
C SER A 42 -6.85 -16.43 -5.89
N ARG A 43 -8.16 -16.67 -5.98
CA ARG A 43 -9.19 -15.64 -5.69
C ARG A 43 -9.16 -15.14 -4.23
N PRO A 44 -9.30 -16.01 -3.21
CA PRO A 44 -9.27 -15.55 -1.82
C PRO A 44 -7.93 -14.94 -1.44
N ILE A 45 -6.80 -15.41 -1.98
CA ILE A 45 -5.48 -14.82 -1.72
C ILE A 45 -5.38 -13.41 -2.28
N VAL A 46 -5.81 -13.19 -3.52
CA VAL A 46 -5.81 -11.85 -4.12
C VAL A 46 -6.73 -10.91 -3.35
N LEU A 47 -7.89 -11.39 -2.90
CA LEU A 47 -8.86 -10.59 -2.16
C LEU A 47 -8.33 -10.23 -0.76
N PHE A 48 -7.67 -11.17 -0.08
CA PHE A 48 -6.97 -10.91 1.18
C PHE A 48 -5.82 -9.92 1.01
N LEU A 49 -4.96 -10.10 0.00
CA LEU A 49 -3.89 -9.15 -0.32
C LEU A 49 -4.43 -7.76 -0.64
N ALA A 50 -5.54 -7.67 -1.38
CA ALA A 50 -6.18 -6.39 -1.67
C ALA A 50 -6.74 -5.72 -0.41
N ALA A 51 -7.35 -6.49 0.49
CA ALA A 51 -7.84 -5.98 1.77
C ALA A 51 -6.70 -5.46 2.66
N VAL A 52 -5.62 -6.24 2.79
CA VAL A 52 -4.42 -5.83 3.55
C VAL A 52 -3.76 -4.61 2.92
N GLY A 53 -3.63 -4.58 1.60
CA GLY A 53 -3.07 -3.44 0.87
C GLY A 53 -3.87 -2.16 1.07
N SER A 54 -5.19 -2.24 0.96
CA SER A 54 -6.10 -1.11 1.22
C SER A 54 -5.95 -0.59 2.66
N LEU A 55 -5.91 -1.50 3.64
CA LEU A 55 -5.73 -1.14 5.05
C LEU A 55 -4.40 -0.42 5.29
N LEU A 56 -3.32 -0.90 4.69
CA LEU A 56 -1.99 -0.27 4.78
C LEU A 56 -2.01 1.13 4.15
N VAL A 57 -2.59 1.30 2.95
CA VAL A 57 -2.68 2.61 2.30
C VAL A 57 -3.42 3.63 3.18
N VAL A 58 -4.56 3.25 3.76
CA VAL A 58 -5.32 4.13 4.67
C VAL A 58 -4.53 4.46 5.94
N PHE A 59 -3.89 3.46 6.54
CA PHE A 59 -3.04 3.64 7.71
C PHE A 59 -1.90 4.63 7.44
N PHE A 60 -1.17 4.43 6.35
CA PHE A 60 -0.06 5.30 6.00
C PHE A 60 -0.50 6.71 5.59
N ALA A 61 -1.61 6.86 4.85
CA ALA A 61 -2.16 8.18 4.52
C ALA A 61 -2.52 8.96 5.80
N SER A 62 -3.12 8.28 6.78
CA SER A 62 -3.45 8.86 8.08
C SER A 62 -2.19 9.22 8.88
N HIS A 63 -1.19 8.35 8.87
CA HIS A 63 0.08 8.56 9.57
C HIS A 63 0.89 9.74 8.98
N LEU A 64 0.97 9.82 7.65
CA LEU A 64 1.65 10.91 6.95
C LEU A 64 0.99 12.27 7.19
N SER A 65 -0.33 12.29 7.34
CA SER A 65 -1.07 13.51 7.67
C SER A 65 -0.71 14.08 9.05
N ILE A 66 -0.23 13.24 9.97
CA ILE A 66 0.27 13.67 11.28
C ILE A 66 1.70 14.20 11.19
N PHE A 67 2.52 13.63 10.30
CA PHE A 67 3.93 14.02 10.13
C PHE A 67 4.14 15.40 9.50
N TYR A 68 3.16 15.91 8.75
CA TYR A 68 3.19 17.26 8.17
C TYR A 68 2.13 18.18 8.83
N PRO A 69 2.34 18.61 10.08
CA PRO A 69 1.39 19.48 10.78
C PRO A 69 1.17 20.83 10.09
N SER A 70 0.02 21.45 10.36
CA SER A 70 -0.44 22.72 9.75
C SER A 70 -0.25 23.95 10.60
N TYR A 71 0.44 23.83 11.73
CA TYR A 71 0.74 24.91 12.66
C TYR A 71 2.13 25.48 12.38
#